data_AF-A0A2S6I780-F1
#
_entry.id   AF-A0A2S6I780-F1
#
_cell.length_a   1.000
_cell.length_b   1.000
_cell.length_c   1.000
_cell.angle_alpha   90.00
_cell.angle_beta   90.00
_cell.angle_gamma   90.00
#
_symmetry.space_group_name_H-M   'P 1'
#
loop_
_entity.id
_entity.type
_entity.pdbx_description
1 polymer ?
#
loop_
_entity_poly.entity_id
_entity_poly.type
_entity_poly.pdbx_seq_one_letter_code
_entity_poly.pdbx_strand_id
1 'polypeptide(L)'
;MLLRCAVAGCFLLVACTSQPAGPAPETSGADRLDAAQGLLQGKWKRQSYPYGTIEFGEQRVKFTTGEGLAEPPAFVAWELVDACPDATAVGVPPTEYDFVLVHGNENCDAIKLSVDEFTIYYAGSEEGVIYVRE
;
A
#
# COMPACT_ATOMS: atom_id res chain seq x y z
N MET A 1 -31.25 -62.84 4.03
CA MET A 1 -30.80 -64.24 4.11
C MET A 1 -29.33 -64.27 3.76
N LEU A 2 -28.47 -64.57 4.74
CA LEU A 2 -27.01 -64.73 4.68
C LEU A 2 -26.17 -63.50 4.24
N LEU A 3 -24.91 -63.31 4.62
CA LEU A 3 -24.11 -63.55 5.83
C LEU A 3 -22.73 -62.94 5.52
N ARG A 4 -22.01 -62.50 6.56
CA ARG A 4 -20.54 -62.32 6.67
C ARG A 4 -19.94 -61.01 6.18
N CYS A 5 -19.60 -60.16 7.14
CA CYS A 5 -18.21 -59.75 7.30
C CYS A 5 -17.79 -59.99 8.74
N ALA A 6 -16.68 -60.71 8.87
CA ALA A 6 -16.12 -61.18 10.12
C ALA A 6 -15.52 -60.03 10.93
N VAL A 7 -15.65 -60.18 12.24
CA VAL A 7 -15.02 -59.38 13.28
C VAL A 7 -13.51 -59.66 13.29
N ALA A 8 -12.70 -58.61 13.34
CA ALA A 8 -11.60 -58.44 14.31
C ALA A 8 -10.63 -57.37 13.79
N GLY A 9 -10.48 -56.27 14.53
CA GLY A 9 -9.35 -55.39 14.30
C GLY A 9 -9.59 -53.96 14.74
N CYS A 10 -9.27 -53.71 16.01
CA CYS A 10 -8.75 -52.45 16.51
C CYS A 10 -9.64 -51.20 16.36
N PHE A 11 -10.16 -50.78 17.51
CA PHE A 11 -10.44 -49.40 17.85
C PHE A 11 -9.37 -48.45 17.26
N LEU A 12 -9.79 -47.61 16.32
CA LEU A 12 -9.24 -46.27 16.17
C LEU A 12 -10.40 -45.37 15.76
N LEU A 13 -10.96 -44.71 16.78
CA LEU A 13 -11.70 -43.47 16.62
C LEU A 13 -10.86 -42.57 15.71
N VAL A 14 -11.25 -42.43 14.45
CA VAL A 14 -10.81 -41.31 13.62
C VAL A 14 -11.47 -40.09 14.24
N ALA A 15 -10.80 -39.52 15.23
CA ALA A 15 -11.07 -38.18 15.68
C ALA A 15 -10.93 -37.29 14.45
N CYS A 16 -12.05 -36.76 13.99
CA CYS A 16 -12.08 -35.61 13.11
C CYS A 16 -11.47 -34.47 13.93
N THR A 17 -10.15 -34.33 13.89
CA THR A 17 -9.46 -33.19 14.46
C THR A 17 -9.82 -32.01 13.59
N SER A 18 -10.86 -31.28 13.99
CA SER A 18 -11.02 -29.88 13.65
C SER A 18 -9.75 -29.15 14.08
N GLN A 19 -8.76 -29.06 13.19
CA GLN A 19 -8.44 -27.77 12.58
C GLN A 19 -8.85 -26.56 13.44
N PRO A 20 -8.22 -26.20 14.58
CA PRO A 20 -8.41 -24.84 15.07
C PRO A 20 -7.89 -23.95 13.94
N ALA A 21 -8.78 -23.14 13.38
CA ALA A 21 -8.40 -22.07 12.45
C ALA A 21 -7.37 -21.23 13.18
N GLY A 22 -6.09 -21.42 12.83
CA GLY A 22 -5.02 -20.56 13.33
C GLY A 22 -5.36 -19.12 12.97
N PRO A 23 -4.99 -18.14 13.80
CA PRO A 23 -5.17 -16.75 13.43
C PRO A 23 -4.51 -16.53 12.05
N ALA A 24 -5.22 -15.84 11.16
CA ALA A 24 -4.69 -15.44 9.87
C ALA A 24 -3.31 -14.78 10.10
N PRO A 25 -2.33 -15.00 9.20
CA PRO A 25 -1.02 -14.38 9.36
C PRO A 25 -1.19 -12.87 9.47
N GLU A 26 -0.90 -12.32 10.65
CA GLU A 26 -0.81 -10.88 10.85
C GLU A 26 0.43 -10.43 10.07
N THR A 27 0.23 -9.99 8.82
CA THR A 27 1.28 -9.38 8.01
C THR A 27 1.93 -8.28 8.83
N SER A 28 3.25 -8.38 9.04
CA SER A 28 3.95 -7.40 9.86
C SER A 28 3.89 -6.02 9.21
N GLY A 29 4.10 -4.95 9.98
CA GLY A 29 4.12 -3.58 9.44
C GLY A 29 5.14 -3.41 8.31
N ALA A 30 6.28 -4.11 8.38
CA ALA A 30 7.30 -4.12 7.33
C ALA A 30 6.78 -4.78 6.04
N ASP A 31 6.14 -5.95 6.14
CA ASP A 31 5.58 -6.64 4.96
C ASP A 31 4.53 -5.79 4.25
N ARG A 32 3.75 -5.02 5.02
CA ARG A 32 2.74 -4.08 4.48
C ARG A 32 3.38 -2.95 3.70
N LEU A 33 4.47 -2.36 4.21
CA LEU A 33 5.21 -1.28 3.56
C LEU A 33 5.88 -1.76 2.27
N ASP A 34 6.54 -2.92 2.30
CA ASP A 34 7.19 -3.51 1.13
C ASP A 34 6.18 -3.80 0.01
N ALA A 35 5.02 -4.38 0.36
CA ALA A 35 3.94 -4.61 -0.59
C ALA A 35 3.41 -3.30 -1.20
N ALA A 36 3.21 -2.26 -0.39
CA ALA A 36 2.75 -0.95 -0.85
C ALA A 36 3.78 -0.25 -1.76
N GLN A 37 5.07 -0.31 -1.42
CA GLN A 37 6.14 0.20 -2.28
C GLN A 37 6.18 -0.51 -3.62
N GLY A 38 5.95 -1.83 -3.63
CA GLY A 38 5.82 -2.63 -4.85
C GLY A 38 4.64 -2.18 -5.71
N LEU A 39 3.49 -1.89 -5.09
CA LEU A 39 2.30 -1.40 -5.80
C LEU A 39 2.53 -0.03 -6.44
N LEU A 40 3.29 0.86 -5.81
CA LEU A 40 3.55 2.21 -6.36
C LEU A 40 4.46 2.22 -7.59
N GLN A 41 5.22 1.16 -7.87
CA GLN A 41 6.16 1.15 -8.98
C GLN A 41 5.48 1.45 -10.33
N GLY A 42 6.18 2.20 -11.18
CA GLY A 42 5.72 2.58 -12.51
C GLY A 42 5.20 4.01 -12.58
N LYS A 43 4.40 4.29 -13.61
CA LYS A 43 3.94 5.62 -13.95
C LYS A 43 2.44 5.77 -13.66
N TRP A 44 2.10 6.93 -13.13
CA TRP A 44 0.75 7.27 -12.70
C TRP A 44 0.37 8.62 -13.27
N LYS A 45 -0.89 8.74 -13.69
CA LYS A 45 -1.44 9.93 -14.32
C LYS A 45 -2.50 10.55 -13.44
N ARG A 46 -2.37 11.85 -13.19
CA ARG A 46 -3.37 12.64 -12.46
C ARG A 46 -4.67 12.69 -13.25
N GLN A 47 -5.79 12.45 -12.59
CA GLN A 47 -7.11 12.52 -13.23
C GLN A 47 -7.62 13.95 -13.43
N SER A 48 -7.26 14.88 -12.55
CA SER A 48 -7.70 16.27 -12.57
C SER A 48 -6.66 17.23 -13.15
N TYR A 49 -7.13 18.38 -13.64
CA TYR A 49 -6.25 19.50 -14.04
C TYR A 49 -5.56 20.13 -12.80
N PRO A 50 -4.31 20.61 -12.91
CA PRO A 50 -3.40 20.48 -14.06
C PRO A 50 -2.96 19.03 -14.25
N TYR A 51 -3.07 18.53 -15.48
CA TYR A 51 -2.68 17.16 -15.79
C TYR A 51 -1.19 16.98 -15.53
N GLY A 52 -0.84 15.89 -14.85
CA GLY A 52 0.52 15.59 -14.48
C GLY A 52 0.74 14.10 -14.32
N THR A 53 2.00 13.71 -14.14
CA THR A 53 2.38 12.32 -13.92
C THR A 53 3.34 12.19 -12.75
N ILE A 54 3.27 11.08 -12.05
CA ILE A 54 4.25 10.68 -11.05
C ILE A 54 4.85 9.35 -11.51
N GLU A 55 6.17 9.26 -11.50
CA GLU A 55 6.90 8.05 -11.87
C GLU A 55 7.71 7.57 -10.68
N PHE A 56 7.37 6.39 -10.17
CA PHE A 56 8.12 5.69 -9.13
C PHE A 56 9.00 4.62 -9.77
N GLY A 57 10.27 4.59 -9.39
CA GLY A 57 11.22 3.57 -9.80
C GLY A 57 12.23 3.29 -8.71
N GLU A 58 12.29 2.03 -8.25
CA GLU A 58 13.13 1.62 -7.12
C GLU A 58 12.86 2.55 -5.92
N GLN A 59 13.87 3.34 -5.52
CA GLN A 59 13.85 4.32 -4.43
C GLN A 59 13.88 5.77 -4.95
N ARG A 60 13.46 5.99 -6.19
CA ARG A 60 13.39 7.32 -6.81
C ARG A 60 11.98 7.62 -7.32
N VAL A 61 11.54 8.86 -7.12
CA VAL A 61 10.24 9.37 -7.58
C VAL A 61 10.46 10.65 -8.37
N LYS A 62 9.70 10.85 -9.45
CA LYS A 62 9.71 12.08 -10.24
C LYS A 62 8.29 12.60 -10.38
N PHE A 63 8.07 13.82 -9.91
CA PHE A 63 6.82 14.54 -10.04
C PHE A 63 6.84 15.43 -11.27
N THR A 64 5.88 15.26 -12.16
CA THR A 64 5.64 16.14 -13.32
C THR A 64 4.25 16.73 -13.15
N THR A 65 4.11 17.79 -12.36
CA THR A 65 2.80 18.30 -11.89
C THR A 65 2.03 19.16 -12.91
N GLY A 66 2.47 19.19 -14.18
CA GLY A 66 1.81 19.91 -15.27
C GLY A 66 2.47 21.24 -15.59
N GLU A 67 1.68 22.23 -16.04
CA GLU A 67 2.18 23.53 -16.51
C GLU A 67 2.84 24.37 -15.41
N GLY A 68 3.83 25.20 -15.79
CA GLY A 68 4.35 26.27 -14.95
C GLY A 68 5.37 25.86 -13.89
N LEU A 69 6.02 24.70 -14.04
CA LEU A 69 7.10 24.31 -13.14
C LEU A 69 8.27 25.30 -13.17
N ALA A 70 8.65 25.79 -11.99
CA ALA A 70 9.79 26.69 -11.81
C ALA A 70 11.13 26.00 -12.12
N GLU A 71 11.21 24.70 -11.84
CA GLU A 71 12.37 23.85 -12.10
C GLU A 71 11.98 22.61 -12.91
N PRO A 72 12.87 22.09 -13.77
CA PRO A 72 12.61 20.84 -14.49
C PRO A 72 12.36 19.66 -13.53
N PRO A 73 11.40 18.76 -13.83
CA PRO A 73 11.21 17.52 -13.08
C PRO A 73 12.49 16.70 -13.00
N ALA A 74 12.87 16.32 -11.79
CA ALA A 74 14.00 15.42 -11.53
C ALA A 74 13.55 14.27 -10.63
N PHE A 75 14.29 13.16 -10.71
CA PHE A 75 14.12 12.06 -9.76
C PHE A 75 14.75 12.44 -8.42
N VAL A 76 13.99 12.30 -7.34
CA VAL A 76 14.42 12.46 -5.96
C VAL A 76 14.26 11.14 -5.20
N ALA A 77 14.98 10.98 -4.09
CA ALA A 77 14.78 9.83 -3.21
C ALA A 77 13.36 9.82 -2.62
N TRP A 78 12.82 8.62 -2.37
CA TRP A 78 11.56 8.46 -1.64
C TRP A 78 11.51 7.18 -0.83
N GLU A 79 10.58 7.17 0.12
CA GLU A 79 10.19 5.99 0.90
C GLU A 79 8.73 6.11 1.38
N LEU A 80 8.13 4.96 1.73
CA LEU A 80 6.89 4.93 2.50
C LEU A 80 7.19 4.68 3.97
N VAL A 81 6.52 5.42 4.83
CA VAL A 81 6.55 5.27 6.28
C VAL A 81 5.13 5.36 6.86
N ASP A 82 4.94 4.89 8.08
CA ASP A 82 3.64 4.98 8.75
C ASP A 82 3.34 6.41 9.26
N ALA A 83 4.38 7.20 9.54
CA ALA A 83 4.26 8.57 10.06
C ALA A 83 5.43 9.44 9.58
N CYS A 84 5.17 10.73 9.35
CA CYS A 84 6.19 11.69 8.95
C CYS A 84 7.30 11.80 10.03
N PRO A 85 8.59 11.61 9.68
CA PRO A 85 9.70 11.61 10.65
C PRO A 85 9.82 12.91 11.45
N ASP A 86 9.59 14.07 10.82
CA ASP A 86 9.86 15.39 11.40
C ASP A 86 8.63 16.08 12.03
N ALA A 87 7.60 15.30 12.38
CA ALA A 87 6.36 15.77 13.02
C ALA A 87 5.60 16.89 12.26
N THR A 88 5.95 17.16 11.00
CA THR A 88 5.15 18.01 10.12
C THR A 88 3.79 17.37 9.92
N ALA A 89 2.73 18.13 10.20
CA ALA A 89 1.37 17.63 10.05
C ALA A 89 1.11 17.30 8.57
N VAL A 90 0.89 16.02 8.29
CA VAL A 90 0.14 15.61 7.09
C VAL A 90 -1.24 16.24 7.20
N GLY A 91 -1.70 16.93 6.15
CA GLY A 91 -2.89 17.79 6.16
C GLY A 91 -4.22 17.08 6.44
N VAL A 92 -4.18 15.78 6.73
CA VAL A 92 -5.33 14.89 6.93
C VAL A 92 -5.09 13.97 8.15
N PRO A 93 -6.16 13.55 8.85
CA PRO A 93 -6.03 12.68 10.02
C PRO A 93 -5.55 11.27 9.64
N PRO A 94 -4.91 10.52 10.56
CA PRO A 94 -4.41 9.15 10.32
C PRO A 94 -5.44 8.11 9.87
N THR A 95 -6.74 8.41 10.00
CA THR A 95 -7.83 7.54 9.55
C THR A 95 -8.13 7.68 8.06
N GLU A 96 -7.56 8.67 7.38
CA GLU A 96 -7.87 9.01 5.98
C GLU A 96 -6.78 8.59 4.98
N TYR A 97 -5.64 8.12 5.46
CA TYR A 97 -4.52 7.67 4.63
C TYR A 97 -3.98 6.31 5.10
N ASP A 98 -3.28 5.61 4.21
CA ASP A 98 -2.70 4.29 4.47
C ASP A 98 -1.21 4.38 4.87
N PHE A 99 -0.50 5.34 4.26
CA PHE A 99 0.94 5.58 4.43
C PHE A 99 1.29 7.07 4.26
N VAL A 100 2.51 7.44 4.62
CA VAL A 100 3.13 8.73 4.30
C VAL A 100 4.23 8.50 3.27
N LEU A 101 4.17 9.24 2.16
CA LEU A 101 5.21 9.33 1.16
C LEU A 101 6.21 10.39 1.58
N VAL A 102 7.43 9.98 1.93
CA VAL A 102 8.55 10.88 2.18
C VAL A 102 9.34 11.00 0.89
N HIS A 103 9.61 12.23 0.43
CA HIS A 103 10.41 12.46 -0.77
C HIS A 103 11.25 13.74 -0.73
N GLY A 104 12.40 13.70 -1.40
CA GLY A 104 13.36 14.80 -1.38
C GLY A 104 13.93 15.06 0.02
N ASN A 105 14.25 16.32 0.31
CA ASN A 105 14.76 16.75 1.62
C ASN A 105 13.59 17.08 2.56
N GLU A 106 12.85 16.06 3.03
CA GLU A 106 11.84 16.16 4.13
C GLU A 106 10.39 16.52 3.72
N ASN A 107 9.98 16.34 2.46
CA ASN A 107 8.54 16.46 2.14
C ASN A 107 7.79 15.22 2.62
N CYS A 108 6.67 15.42 3.32
CA CYS A 108 5.77 14.36 3.77
C CYS A 108 4.37 14.57 3.20
N ASP A 109 3.95 13.69 2.31
CA ASP A 109 2.59 13.71 1.77
C ASP A 109 1.85 12.43 2.19
N ALA A 110 0.65 12.58 2.73
CA ALA A 110 -0.18 11.42 3.07
C ALA A 110 -0.69 10.76 1.78
N ILE A 111 -0.71 9.44 1.74
CA ILE A 111 -1.21 8.69 0.58
C ILE A 111 -2.24 7.65 0.98
N LYS A 112 -3.24 7.51 0.13
CA LYS A 112 -4.18 6.38 0.13
C LYS A 112 -3.92 5.56 -1.12
N LEU A 113 -3.72 4.26 -0.98
CA LEU A 113 -3.21 3.40 -2.04
C LEU A 113 -4.12 2.20 -2.28
N SER A 114 -4.45 1.99 -3.55
CA SER A 114 -5.09 0.79 -4.06
C SER A 114 -4.27 0.24 -5.25
N VAL A 115 -4.74 -0.85 -5.84
CA VAL A 115 -4.03 -1.52 -6.96
C VAL A 115 -3.91 -0.61 -8.19
N ASP A 116 -4.99 0.11 -8.52
CA ASP A 116 -5.11 0.88 -9.77
C ASP A 116 -5.16 2.41 -9.56
N GLU A 117 -5.33 2.83 -8.31
CA GLU A 117 -5.45 4.24 -7.94
C GLU A 117 -4.61 4.54 -6.70
N PHE A 118 -3.95 5.69 -6.68
CA PHE A 118 -3.50 6.28 -5.43
C PHE A 118 -3.93 7.75 -5.35
N THR A 119 -4.25 8.18 -4.13
CA THR A 119 -4.56 9.56 -3.79
C THR A 119 -3.42 10.11 -2.96
N ILE A 120 -2.92 11.30 -3.31
CA ILE A 120 -1.94 12.04 -2.51
C ILE A 120 -2.60 13.27 -1.88
N TYR A 121 -2.39 13.45 -0.59
CA TYR A 121 -2.79 14.62 0.17
C TYR A 121 -1.53 15.43 0.44
N TYR A 122 -1.36 16.50 -0.34
CA TYR A 122 -0.19 17.36 -0.21
C TYR A 122 -0.19 18.05 1.16
N ALA A 123 1.00 18.25 1.73
CA ALA A 123 1.14 18.94 3.01
C ALA A 123 0.34 20.27 3.05
N GLY A 124 -0.48 20.42 4.10
CA GLY A 124 -1.36 21.59 4.29
C GLY A 124 -2.65 21.60 3.45
N SER A 125 -2.96 20.53 2.71
CA SER A 125 -4.23 20.35 2.01
C SER A 125 -5.02 19.16 2.56
N GLU A 126 -6.33 19.36 2.73
CA GLU A 126 -7.28 18.29 3.03
C GLU A 126 -7.82 17.63 1.74
N GLU A 127 -7.55 18.24 0.57
CA GLU A 127 -8.04 17.75 -0.71
C GLU A 127 -7.04 16.77 -1.33
N GLY A 128 -7.49 15.53 -1.52
CA GLY A 128 -6.71 14.49 -2.18
C GLY A 128 -6.66 14.68 -3.70
N VAL A 129 -5.48 14.49 -4.28
CA VAL A 129 -5.29 14.44 -5.74
C VAL A 129 -5.19 12.99 -6.18
N ILE A 130 -6.10 12.59 -7.07
CA ILE A 130 -6.22 11.21 -7.56
C ILE A 130 -5.32 10.99 -8.78
N TYR A 131 -4.57 9.89 -8.72
CA TYR A 131 -3.74 9.37 -9.79
C TYR A 131 -4.14 7.94 -10.12
N VAL A 132 -4.18 7.61 -11.42
CA VAL A 132 -4.43 6.25 -11.91
C VAL A 132 -3.24 5.72 -12.68
N ARG A 133 -3.07 4.40 -12.68
CA ARG A 133 -1.98 3.74 -13.41
C ARG A 133 -2.05 4.05 -14.91
N GLU A 134 -0.90 4.34 -15.53
CA GLU A 134 -0.75 4.55 -16.97
C GLU A 134 -0.53 3.24 -17.74
#